data_AF-A0A3M1DKQ5-F1
#
_entry.id   AF-A0A3M1DKQ5-F1
#
_cell.length_a   1.000
_cell.length_b   1.000
_cell.length_c   1.000
_cell.angle_alpha   90.00
_cell.angle_beta   90.00
_cell.angle_gamma   90.00
#
_symmetry.space_group_name_H-M   'P 1'
#
loop_
_entity.id
_entity.type
_entity.pdbx_description
1 polymer ?
#
loop_
_entity_poly.entity_id
_entity_poly.type
_entity_poly.pdbx_seq_one_letter_code
_entity_poly.pdbx_strand_id
1 'polypeptide(L)' 'MCNPDPVTCREETPVPEVARLMVDHAAHLVPVVDADRRVLGVVARLDIIRSMNL' A
#
# COMPACT_ATOMS: atom_id res chain seq x y z
N MET A 1 14.72 4.30 9.71
CA MET A 1 15.18 5.31 8.74
C MET A 1 14.03 5.61 7.78
N CYS A 2 13.83 6.86 7.37
CA CYS A 2 12.81 7.22 6.38
C CYS A 2 13.36 7.05 4.95
N ASN A 3 12.53 6.52 4.04
CA ASN A 3 12.81 6.51 2.61
C ASN A 3 12.14 7.74 1.98
N PRO A 4 12.86 8.63 1.27
CA PRO A 4 12.29 9.81 0.63
C PRO A 4 11.36 9.49 -0.56
N ASP A 5 11.47 8.30 -1.16
CA ASP A 5 10.59 7.85 -2.24
C ASP A 5 10.03 6.43 -1.95
N PRO A 6 9.02 6.33 -1.07
CA PRO A 6 8.39 5.06 -0.75
C PRO A 6 7.51 4.58 -1.93
N VAL A 7 7.40 3.25 -2.09
CA VAL A 7 6.36 2.67 -2.95
C VAL A 7 4.98 3.09 -2.43
N THR A 8 4.10 3.53 -3.32
CA THR A 8 2.76 4.05 -3.01
C THR A 8 1.72 3.42 -3.94
N CYS A 9 0.45 3.48 -3.57
CA CYS A 9 -0.67 3.07 -4.44
C CYS A 9 -1.76 4.15 -4.52
N ARG A 10 -2.69 4.00 -5.47
CA ARG A 10 -3.88 4.85 -5.59
C ARG A 10 -5.04 4.26 -4.78
N GLU A 11 -6.03 5.09 -4.47
CA GLU A 11 -7.27 4.65 -3.79
C GLU A 11 -8.05 3.60 -4.60
N GLU A 12 -7.96 3.64 -5.92
CA GLU A 12 -8.55 2.66 -6.84
C GLU A 12 -7.68 1.42 -7.08
N THR A 13 -6.46 1.34 -6.53
CA THR A 13 -5.57 0.20 -6.77
C THR A 13 -6.16 -1.07 -6.14
N PRO A 14 -6.36 -2.16 -6.92
CA PRO A 14 -6.90 -3.41 -6.40
C PRO A 14 -6.04 -4.00 -5.29
N VAL A 15 -6.68 -4.58 -4.27
CA VAL A 15 -5.99 -5.22 -3.13
C VAL A 15 -4.91 -6.23 -3.54
N PRO A 16 -5.11 -7.13 -4.53
CA PRO A 16 -4.06 -8.05 -4.97
C PRO A 16 -2.82 -7.34 -5.54
N GLU A 17 -2.99 -6.18 -6.15
CA GLU A 17 -1.89 -5.37 -6.68
C GLU A 17 -1.12 -4.68 -5.55
N VAL A 18 -1.82 -4.15 -4.55
CA VAL A 18 -1.17 -3.64 -3.32
C VAL A 18 -0.36 -4.74 -2.62
N ALA A 19 -0.91 -5.96 -2.54
CA ALA A 19 -0.19 -7.11 -1.99
C ALA A 19 1.08 -7.43 -2.79
N ARG A 20 1.00 -7.35 -4.11
CA ARG A 20 2.16 -7.54 -5.00
C ARG A 20 3.23 -6.47 -4.79
N LEU A 21 2.84 -5.20 -4.69
CA LEU A 21 3.77 -4.11 -4.35
C LEU A 21 4.49 -4.36 -3.01
N MET A 22 3.78 -4.87 -2.01
CA MET A 22 4.40 -5.22 -0.72
C MET A 22 5.45 -6.34 -0.84
N VAL A 23 5.22 -7.33 -1.69
CA VAL A 23 6.17 -8.43 -1.92
C VAL A 23 7.37 -7.94 -2.72
N ASP A 24 7.11 -7.31 -3.87
CA ASP A 24 8.14 -6.91 -4.83
C ASP A 24 9.12 -5.86 -4.24
N HIS A 25 8.61 -4.99 -3.35
CA HIS A 25 9.41 -3.94 -2.71
C HIS A 25 9.79 -4.25 -1.24
N ALA A 26 9.52 -5.47 -0.75
CA ALA A 26 9.68 -5.84 0.66
C ALA A 26 9.03 -4.84 1.64
N ALA A 27 7.93 -4.19 1.22
CA ALA A 27 7.25 -3.17 1.99
C ALA A 27 6.24 -3.79 2.97
N HIS A 28 6.24 -3.29 4.20
CA HIS A 28 5.27 -3.68 5.23
C HIS A 28 4.02 -2.79 5.24
N LEU A 29 4.18 -1.57 4.73
CA LEU A 29 3.19 -0.50 4.68
C LEU A 29 3.26 0.13 3.29
N VAL A 30 2.10 0.38 2.69
CA VAL A 30 2.00 1.09 1.40
C VAL A 30 1.11 2.32 1.63
N PRO A 31 1.64 3.55 1.52
CA PRO A 31 0.82 4.76 1.57
C PRO A 31 -0.12 4.82 0.36
N VAL A 32 -1.37 5.18 0.61
CA VAL A 32 -2.38 5.46 -0.42
C VAL A 32 -2.35 6.95 -0.71
N VAL A 33 -2.22 7.32 -1.98
CA VAL A 33 -2.07 8.72 -2.40
C VAL A 33 -3.03 9.13 -3.51
N ASP A 34 -3.52 10.37 -3.44
CA ASP A 34 -4.35 10.99 -4.49
C ASP A 34 -3.53 11.41 -5.72
N ALA A 35 -4.20 11.86 -6.79
CA ALA A 35 -3.56 12.29 -8.03
C ALA A 35 -2.39 13.28 -7.84
N ASP A 36 -2.48 14.16 -6.85
CA ASP A 36 -1.47 15.17 -6.49
C ASP A 36 -0.36 14.64 -5.54
N ARG A 37 -0.29 13.31 -5.33
CA ARG A 37 0.60 12.60 -4.39
C ARG A 37 0.40 12.98 -2.92
N ARG A 38 -0.77 13.48 -2.53
CA ARG A 38 -1.10 13.71 -1.11
C ARG A 38 -1.52 12.40 -0.47
N VAL A 39 -1.06 12.17 0.75
CA VAL A 39 -1.38 10.94 1.51
C VAL A 39 -2.82 10.99 1.97
N LEU A 40 -3.58 9.98 1.56
CA LEU A 40 -4.96 9.75 1.99
C LEU A 40 -5.02 8.76 3.16
N GLY A 41 -4.06 7.83 3.22
CA GLY A 41 -3.99 6.81 4.26
C GLY A 41 -2.85 5.83 4.06
N VAL A 42 -2.93 4.68 4.73
CA VAL A 42 -1.92 3.62 4.65
C VAL A 42 -2.61 2.25 4.69
N VAL A 43 -2.09 1.30 3.93
CA VAL A 43 -2.47 -0.12 4.00
C VAL A 43 -1.30 -0.91 4.57
N ALA A 44 -1.56 -1.69 5.61
CA ALA A 44 -0.61 -2.64 6.18
C ALA A 44 -0.87 -4.06 5.67
N ARG A 45 0.15 -4.92 5.75
CA ARG A 45 0.03 -6.34 5.37
C ARG A 45 -1.12 -7.06 6.10
N LEU A 46 -1.38 -6.69 7.35
CA LEU A 46 -2.47 -7.26 8.13
C LEU A 46 -3.86 -6.85 7.60
N ASP A 47 -4.00 -5.65 7.04
CA ASP A 47 -5.27 -5.19 6.47
C ASP A 47 -5.63 -6.01 5.23
N ILE A 48 -4.63 -6.36 4.42
CA ILE A 48 -4.80 -7.27 3.28
C ILE A 48 -5.29 -8.64 3.76
N ILE A 49 -4.63 -9.23 4.75
CA ILE A 49 -5.04 -10.53 5.32
C ILE A 49 -6.48 -10.47 5.86
N ARG A 50 -6.83 -9.40 6.58
CA ARG A 50 -8.18 -9.20 7.11
C ARG A 50 -9.23 -9.04 6.01
N SER A 51 -8.88 -8.40 4.90
CA SER A 51 -9.79 -8.23 3.76
C SER A 51 -10.15 -9.53 3.05
N MET A 52 -9.32 -10.58 3.19
CA MET A 52 -9.55 -11.88 2.56
C MET A 52 -10.61 -12.74 3.27
N ASN A 53 -11.15 -12.26 4.40
CA ASN A 53 -12.24 -12.90 5.15
C ASN A 53 -12.01 -14.42 5.41
N LEU A 54 -10.74 -14.79 5.63
CA LEU A 54 -10.31 -16.11 6.10
C LEU A 54 -10.70 -16.35 7.55
#